data_AF-A0A840CCB7-F1
#
_entry.id   AF-A0A840CCB7-F1
#
_cell.length_a   1.000
_cell.length_b   1.000
_cell.length_c   1.000
_cell.angle_alpha   90.00
_cell.angle_beta   90.00
_cell.angle_gamma   90.00
#
_symmetry.space_group_name_H-M   'P 1'
#
loop_
_entity.id
_entity.type
_entity.pdbx_description
1 polymer ?
#
loop_
_entity_poly.entity_id
_entity_poly.type
_entity_poly.pdbx_seq_one_letter_code
_entity_poly.pdbx_strand_id
1 'polypeptide(L)'
;MDKGKIALGVLSLVLVGLAMGYVVATGFVMFRYGLSPTRFDVTLLAREYRGLSQSAPKDFLWVNLILGSFGLASLMLSVTLLGDALTRFGTTHWQTRSEMNRNGFFAKPDGGFLLGKLGSPKSKRPFLVSKTFPHALIVAPTGRGKGVGFVIPNLLTYKGSAVVLDVKGENFRETSRFRASRPHRKVSS
;
A
#
# COMPACT_ATOMS: atom_id res chain seq x y z
N MET A 1 2.01 -3.54 0.05
CA MET A 1 2.75 -3.77 1.31
C MET A 1 3.68 -4.95 1.11
N ASP A 2 4.93 -4.86 1.57
CA ASP A 2 5.92 -5.94 1.35
C ASP A 2 5.57 -7.16 2.20
N LYS A 3 5.58 -8.36 1.60
CA LYS A 3 5.26 -9.63 2.28
C LYS A 3 6.18 -9.85 3.49
N GLY A 4 7.42 -9.35 3.44
CA GLY A 4 8.37 -9.42 4.56
C GLY A 4 7.92 -8.62 5.78
N LYS A 5 7.32 -7.44 5.60
CA LYS A 5 6.85 -6.60 6.71
C LYS A 5 5.64 -7.20 7.43
N ILE A 6 4.79 -7.90 6.67
CA ILE A 6 3.64 -8.63 7.20
C ILE A 6 4.09 -9.80 8.06
N ALA A 7 4.99 -10.64 7.53
CA ALA A 7 5.52 -11.78 8.27
C ALA A 7 6.23 -11.36 9.56
N LEU A 8 7.00 -10.27 9.50
CA LEU A 8 7.67 -9.70 10.66
C LEU A 8 6.68 -9.20 11.73
N GLY A 9 5.58 -8.56 11.32
CA GLY A 9 4.54 -8.07 12.22
C GLY A 9 3.76 -9.20 12.90
N VAL A 10 3.49 -10.29 12.19
CA VAL A 10 2.84 -11.47 12.77
C VAL A 10 3.75 -12.15 13.79
N LEU A 11 5.01 -12.37 13.40
CA LEU A 11 6.01 -13.00 14.27
C LEU A 11 6.21 -12.19 15.56
N SER A 12 6.30 -10.86 15.48
CA SER A 12 6.51 -10.02 16.66
C SER A 12 5.33 -10.09 17.64
N LEU A 13 4.09 -10.05 17.15
CA LEU A 13 2.90 -10.16 18.01
C LEU A 13 2.81 -11.50 18.73
N VAL A 14 3.10 -12.60 18.02
CA VAL A 14 3.12 -13.94 18.61
C VAL A 14 4.21 -14.07 19.67
N LEU A 15 5.42 -13.54 19.40
CA LEU A 15 6.51 -13.54 20.37
C LEU A 15 6.16 -12.76 21.65
N VAL A 16 5.52 -11.58 21.51
CA VAL A 16 5.04 -10.80 22.67
C VAL A 16 3.98 -11.56 23.45
N GLY A 17 3.04 -12.22 22.76
CA GLY A 17 2.03 -13.07 23.40
C GLY A 17 2.63 -14.22 24.19
N LEU A 18 3.57 -14.95 23.60
CA LEU A 18 4.29 -16.04 24.27
C LEU A 18 5.13 -15.55 25.45
N ALA A 19 5.79 -14.40 25.33
CA ALA A 19 6.53 -13.79 26.43
C ALA A 19 5.60 -13.41 27.61
N MET A 20 4.44 -12.84 27.32
CA MET A 20 3.43 -12.54 28.35
C MET A 20 2.91 -13.83 29.00
N GLY A 21 2.59 -14.84 28.19
CA GLY A 21 2.18 -16.17 28.68
C GLY A 21 3.24 -16.82 29.56
N TYR A 22 4.52 -16.65 29.21
CA TYR A 22 5.64 -17.16 30.01
C TYR A 22 5.73 -16.48 31.38
N VAL A 23 5.57 -15.16 31.45
CA VAL A 23 5.54 -14.42 32.73
C VAL A 23 4.37 -14.88 33.59
N VAL A 24 3.17 -15.02 33.01
CA VAL A 24 1.98 -15.49 33.74
C VAL A 24 2.15 -16.94 34.22
N ALA A 25 2.67 -17.84 33.38
CA ALA A 25 2.94 -19.22 33.75
C ALA A 25 4.00 -19.32 34.86
N THR A 26 5.02 -18.46 34.83
CA THR A 26 6.05 -18.38 35.89
C THR A 26 5.42 -17.90 37.21
N GLY A 27 4.57 -16.87 37.17
CA GLY A 27 3.83 -16.41 38.35
C GLY A 27 2.88 -17.47 38.92
N PHE A 28 2.22 -18.25 38.06
CA PHE A 28 1.39 -19.38 38.47
C PHE A 28 2.19 -20.43 39.24
N VAL A 29 3.36 -20.83 38.72
CA VAL A 29 4.26 -21.77 39.40
C VAL A 29 4.75 -21.19 40.74
N MET A 30 5.20 -19.93 40.74
CA MET A 30 5.65 -19.28 41.97
C MET A 30 4.57 -19.25 43.05
N PHE A 31 3.35 -18.88 42.70
CA PHE A 31 2.22 -18.87 43.62
C PHE A 31 1.88 -20.29 44.12
N ARG A 32 1.87 -21.27 43.21
CA ARG A 32 1.51 -22.66 43.52
C ARG A 32 2.46 -23.33 44.51
N TYR A 33 3.76 -23.01 44.42
CA TYR A 33 4.80 -23.55 45.30
C TYR A 33 5.16 -22.62 46.47
N GLY A 34 4.38 -21.56 46.70
CA GLY A 34 4.56 -20.65 47.85
C GLY A 34 5.85 -19.82 47.79
N LEU A 35 6.40 -19.60 46.59
CA LEU A 35 7.57 -18.75 46.39
C LEU A 35 7.18 -17.28 46.59
N SER A 36 8.11 -16.50 47.18
CA SER A 36 7.82 -15.12 47.55
C SER A 36 7.59 -14.24 46.31
N PRO A 37 6.46 -13.51 46.22
CA PRO A 37 6.17 -12.62 45.10
C PRO A 37 7.15 -11.44 44.98
N THR A 38 7.86 -11.11 46.06
CA THR A 38 8.82 -9.99 46.11
C THR A 38 10.13 -10.29 45.35
N ARG A 39 10.41 -11.58 45.08
CA ARG A 39 11.56 -12.04 44.28
C ARG A 39 11.09 -12.83 43.07
N PHE A 40 10.52 -12.12 42.10
CA PHE A 40 10.06 -12.72 40.86
C PHE A 40 11.25 -13.27 40.04
N ASP A 41 11.38 -14.59 39.96
CA ASP A 41 12.43 -15.26 39.20
C ASP A 41 11.90 -15.66 37.81
N VAL A 42 12.19 -14.81 36.82
CA VAL A 42 11.85 -15.06 35.42
C VAL A 42 12.52 -16.31 34.86
N THR A 43 13.59 -16.83 35.45
CA THR A 43 14.32 -18.00 34.94
C THR A 43 13.80 -19.31 35.50
N LEU A 44 12.98 -19.27 36.56
CA LEU A 44 12.45 -20.43 37.25
C LEU A 44 11.78 -21.41 36.30
N LEU A 45 10.83 -20.92 35.49
CA LEU A 45 10.08 -21.77 34.60
C LEU A 45 10.99 -22.41 33.54
N ALA A 46 11.94 -21.67 32.97
CA ALA A 46 12.89 -22.21 31.99
C ALA A 46 13.79 -23.33 32.58
N ARG A 47 14.19 -23.21 33.85
CA ARG A 47 15.02 -24.21 34.54
C ARG A 47 14.21 -25.46 34.90
N GLU A 48 13.04 -25.25 35.50
CA GLU A 48 12.23 -26.33 36.08
C GLU A 48 11.20 -26.92 35.11
N TYR A 49 11.12 -26.44 33.87
CA TYR A 49 10.12 -26.90 32.90
C TYR A 49 10.13 -28.42 32.71
N ARG A 50 11.33 -29.02 32.60
CA ARG A 50 11.48 -30.48 32.49
C ARG A 50 11.26 -31.20 33.82
N GLY A 51 11.57 -30.57 34.95
CA GLY A 51 11.29 -31.13 36.28
C GLY A 51 9.79 -31.21 36.55
N LEU A 52 9.04 -30.19 36.14
CA LEU A 52 7.58 -30.12 36.26
C LEU A 52 6.88 -31.26 35.52
N SER A 53 7.36 -31.65 34.34
CA SER A 53 6.73 -32.74 33.57
C SER A 53 6.83 -34.11 34.25
N GLN A 54 7.87 -34.32 35.06
CA GLN A 54 8.12 -35.57 35.77
C GLN A 54 7.51 -35.56 37.18
N SER A 55 7.66 -34.45 37.90
CA SER A 55 7.30 -34.33 39.32
C SER A 55 5.83 -33.91 39.54
N ALA A 56 5.25 -33.12 38.63
CA ALA A 56 3.92 -32.54 38.78
C ALA A 56 3.20 -32.41 37.43
N PRO A 57 2.73 -33.53 36.83
CA PRO A 57 2.17 -33.54 35.48
C PRO A 57 0.93 -32.66 35.31
N LYS A 58 0.14 -32.46 36.38
CA LYS A 58 -1.01 -31.54 36.38
C LYS A 58 -0.58 -30.08 36.28
N ASP A 59 0.45 -29.67 37.00
CA ASP A 59 0.96 -28.30 36.96
C ASP A 59 1.69 -28.02 35.65
N PHE A 60 2.38 -29.03 35.10
CA PHE A 60 2.92 -28.99 33.74
C PHE A 60 1.82 -28.78 32.68
N LEU A 61 0.66 -29.45 32.81
CA LEU A 61 -0.48 -29.22 31.92
C LEU A 61 -0.98 -27.77 31.99
N TRP A 62 -1.14 -27.22 33.20
CA TRP A 62 -1.59 -25.84 33.38
C TRP A 62 -0.63 -24.82 32.78
N VAL A 63 0.68 -25.00 32.98
CA VAL A 63 1.73 -24.16 32.36
C VAL A 63 1.59 -24.15 30.84
N ASN A 64 1.45 -25.33 30.22
CA ASN A 64 1.32 -25.43 28.76
C ASN A 64 -0.01 -24.88 28.25
N LEU A 65 -1.09 -24.98 29.02
CA LEU A 65 -2.39 -24.41 28.69
C LEU A 65 -2.34 -22.87 28.74
N ILE A 66 -1.64 -22.29 29.73
CA ILE A 66 -1.40 -20.86 29.80
C ILE A 66 -0.57 -20.40 28.59
N LEU A 67 0.57 -21.03 28.32
CA LEU A 67 1.41 -20.69 27.16
C LEU A 67 0.65 -20.83 25.84
N GLY A 68 -0.09 -21.93 25.66
CA GLY A 68 -0.87 -22.22 24.48
C GLY A 68 -2.01 -21.21 24.26
N SER A 69 -2.72 -20.82 25.33
CA SER A 69 -3.80 -19.83 25.24
C SER A 69 -3.30 -18.43 24.86
N PHE A 70 -2.19 -17.97 25.44
CA PHE A 70 -1.55 -16.71 25.06
C PHE A 70 -0.97 -16.75 23.63
N GLY A 71 -0.36 -17.88 23.24
CA GLY A 71 0.10 -18.09 21.87
C GLY A 71 -1.05 -18.07 20.85
N LEU A 72 -2.16 -18.73 21.16
CA LEU A 72 -3.34 -18.75 20.30
C LEU A 72 -4.02 -17.39 20.24
N ALA A 73 -4.18 -16.70 21.37
CA ALA A 73 -4.79 -15.37 21.43
C ALA A 73 -3.97 -14.33 20.63
N SER A 74 -2.64 -14.36 20.76
CA SER A 74 -1.76 -13.47 19.98
C SER A 74 -1.75 -13.80 18.50
N LEU A 75 -1.82 -15.07 18.12
CA LEU A 75 -1.99 -15.49 16.73
C LEU A 75 -3.32 -14.99 16.15
N MET A 76 -4.43 -15.16 16.88
CA MET A 76 -5.75 -14.68 16.47
C MET A 76 -5.78 -13.17 16.31
N LEU A 77 -5.23 -12.42 17.28
CA LEU A 77 -5.09 -10.96 17.20
C LEU A 77 -4.24 -10.54 16.00
N SER A 78 -3.18 -11.27 15.69
CA SER A 78 -2.35 -10.99 14.53
C SER A 78 -3.11 -11.19 13.22
N VAL A 79 -3.96 -12.22 13.13
CA VAL A 79 -4.75 -12.50 11.91
C VAL A 79 -5.79 -11.41 11.69
N THR A 80 -6.47 -10.94 12.75
CA THR A 80 -7.48 -9.88 12.64
C THR A 80 -6.86 -8.55 12.20
N LEU A 81 -5.76 -8.14 12.85
CA LEU A 81 -5.03 -6.92 12.48
C LEU A 81 -4.49 -6.98 11.05
N LEU A 82 -4.08 -8.16 10.60
CA LEU A 82 -3.59 -8.35 9.23
C LEU A 82 -4.74 -8.30 8.21
N GLY A 83 -5.90 -8.88 8.54
CA GLY A 83 -7.10 -8.79 7.73
C GLY A 83 -7.50 -7.34 7.45
N ASP A 84 -7.51 -6.50 8.49
CA ASP A 84 -7.79 -5.06 8.37
C ASP A 84 -6.74 -4.33 7.54
N ALA A 85 -5.47 -4.72 7.64
CA ALA A 85 -4.39 -4.12 6.88
C ALA A 85 -4.41 -4.51 5.40
N LEU A 86 -4.92 -5.70 5.07
CA LEU A 86 -5.08 -6.19 3.69
C LEU A 86 -6.35 -5.66 3.01
N THR A 87 -7.41 -5.37 3.78
CA THR A 87 -8.66 -4.80 3.25
C THR A 87 -8.62 -3.29 3.05
N ARG A 88 -7.59 -2.59 3.57
CA ARG A 88 -7.33 -1.19 3.19
C ARG A 88 -6.92 -1.13 1.73
N PHE A 89 -7.84 -0.70 0.87
CA PHE A 89 -7.63 -0.41 -0.55
C PHE A 89 -6.67 0.76 -0.77
N GLY A 90 -5.39 0.52 -0.52
CA GLY A 90 -4.30 1.47 -0.76
C GLY A 90 -4.32 2.70 0.14
N THR A 91 -3.14 3.22 0.45
CA THR A 91 -3.02 4.58 0.97
C THR A 91 -3.09 5.52 -0.24
N THR A 92 -4.14 6.32 -0.35
CA THR A 92 -4.17 7.43 -1.32
C THR A 92 -3.38 8.59 -0.73
N HIS A 93 -2.23 8.90 -1.33
CA HIS A 93 -1.51 10.14 -1.04
C HIS A 93 -1.22 10.89 -2.33
N TRP A 94 -1.06 12.20 -2.19
CA TRP A 94 -0.57 13.02 -3.29
C TRP A 94 0.87 12.67 -3.57
N GLN A 95 1.15 12.29 -4.82
CA GLN A 95 2.51 11.99 -5.23
C GLN A 95 3.40 13.22 -5.08
N THR A 96 4.54 13.02 -4.43
CA THR A 96 5.62 13.99 -4.38
C THR A 96 6.27 14.12 -5.76
N ARG A 97 6.95 15.23 -6.00
CA ARG A 97 7.70 15.45 -7.26
C ARG A 97 8.71 14.32 -7.55
N SER A 98 9.35 13.78 -6.52
CA SER A 98 10.30 12.66 -6.67
C SER A 98 9.61 11.37 -7.10
N GLU A 99 8.45 11.05 -6.52
CA GLU A 99 7.62 9.92 -6.94
C GLU A 99 7.12 10.08 -8.37
N MET A 100 6.64 11.27 -8.74
CA MET A 100 6.21 11.56 -10.10
C MET A 100 7.34 11.37 -11.12
N ASN A 101 8.57 11.79 -10.77
CA ASN A 101 9.74 11.59 -11.61
C ASN A 101 10.10 10.10 -11.76
N ARG A 102 10.12 9.35 -10.65
CA ARG A 102 10.37 7.89 -10.66
C ARG A 102 9.31 7.13 -11.46
N ASN A 103 8.06 7.56 -11.38
CA ASN A 103 6.94 6.99 -12.12
C ASN A 103 6.86 7.47 -13.58
N GLY A 104 7.80 8.32 -14.03
CA GLY A 104 7.90 8.74 -15.42
C GLY A 104 6.85 9.75 -15.88
N PHE A 105 6.24 10.51 -14.97
CA PHE A 105 5.22 11.51 -15.33
C PHE A 105 5.79 12.76 -16.01
N PHE A 106 7.08 13.04 -15.84
CA PHE A 106 7.74 14.18 -16.48
C PHE A 106 8.31 13.77 -17.83
N ALA A 107 7.51 13.96 -18.88
CA ALA A 107 7.92 13.69 -20.25
C ALA A 107 7.56 14.85 -21.19
N LYS A 108 8.07 14.77 -22.41
CA LYS A 108 7.64 15.66 -23.50
C LYS A 108 6.14 15.43 -23.79
N PRO A 109 5.39 16.46 -24.22
CA PRO A 109 3.95 16.33 -24.49
C PRO A 109 3.55 15.23 -25.49
N ASP A 110 4.49 14.81 -26.35
CA ASP A 110 4.30 13.78 -27.37
C ASP A 110 4.67 12.36 -26.89
N GLY A 111 5.06 12.21 -25.62
CA GLY A 111 5.52 10.98 -25.01
C GLY A 111 4.41 10.09 -24.44
N GLY A 112 3.15 10.50 -24.52
CA GLY A 112 2.01 9.78 -23.95
C GLY A 112 0.79 10.68 -23.87
N PHE A 113 -0.11 10.35 -22.96
CA PHE A 113 -1.34 11.10 -22.72
C PHE A 113 -1.07 12.30 -21.81
N LEU A 114 -1.33 13.51 -22.30
CA LEU A 114 -1.02 14.75 -21.61
C LEU A 114 -2.08 15.06 -20.56
N LEU A 115 -1.69 15.04 -19.28
CA LEU A 115 -2.56 15.31 -18.14
C LEU A 115 -2.60 16.79 -17.76
N GLY A 116 -1.49 17.51 -17.97
CA GLY A 116 -1.41 18.92 -17.63
C GLY A 116 0.02 19.47 -17.59
N LYS A 117 0.21 20.60 -16.90
CA LYS A 117 1.49 21.27 -16.73
C LYS A 117 1.65 21.70 -15.28
N LEU A 118 2.83 21.50 -14.69
CA LEU A 118 3.09 21.81 -13.29
C LEU A 118 3.36 23.31 -13.08
N GLY A 119 2.56 24.22 -13.64
CA GLY A 119 2.76 25.66 -13.56
C GLY A 119 1.92 26.44 -14.56
N SER A 120 2.14 27.76 -14.64
CA SER A 120 1.44 28.59 -15.62
C SER A 120 1.77 28.15 -17.06
N PRO A 121 0.88 28.43 -18.03
CA PRO A 121 1.09 28.05 -19.43
C PRO A 121 2.43 28.52 -20.00
N LYS A 122 2.87 29.73 -19.63
CA LYS A 122 4.14 30.35 -20.07
C LYS A 122 5.37 29.89 -19.29
N SER A 123 5.20 29.13 -18.20
CA SER A 123 6.34 28.68 -17.39
C SER A 123 7.16 27.59 -18.06
N LYS A 124 8.45 27.50 -17.73
CA LYS A 124 9.34 26.41 -18.14
C LYS A 124 9.12 25.11 -17.36
N ARG A 125 8.07 25.03 -16.53
CA ARG A 125 7.78 23.85 -15.70
C ARG A 125 7.33 22.66 -16.55
N PRO A 126 7.64 21.42 -16.13
CA PRO A 126 7.41 20.23 -16.93
C PRO A 126 5.91 19.97 -17.17
N PHE A 127 5.65 19.24 -18.25
CA PHE A 127 4.34 18.66 -18.51
C PHE A 127 4.17 17.37 -17.71
N LEU A 128 2.93 17.07 -17.38
CA LEU A 128 2.50 15.83 -16.76
C LEU A 128 1.95 14.93 -17.85
N VAL A 129 2.57 13.79 -18.07
CA VAL A 129 2.23 12.85 -19.13
C VAL A 129 2.11 11.46 -18.54
N SER A 130 1.09 10.72 -18.94
CA SER A 130 0.89 9.32 -18.57
C SER A 130 1.13 8.42 -19.78
N LYS A 131 2.03 7.44 -19.62
CA LYS A 131 2.19 6.34 -20.60
C LYS A 131 1.36 5.12 -20.24
N THR A 132 1.14 4.92 -18.93
CA THR A 132 0.61 3.67 -18.37
C THR A 132 -0.89 3.71 -18.12
N PHE A 133 -1.46 4.90 -17.95
CA PHE A 133 -2.90 5.09 -17.70
C PHE A 133 -3.54 5.72 -18.94
N PRO A 134 -4.08 4.92 -19.87
CA PRO A 134 -4.61 5.40 -21.15
C PRO A 134 -6.02 5.98 -21.04
N HIS A 135 -6.74 5.72 -19.94
CA HIS A 135 -8.10 6.20 -19.71
C HIS A 135 -8.11 7.30 -18.67
N ALA A 136 -8.86 8.37 -18.94
CA ALA A 136 -9.05 9.47 -18.01
C ALA A 136 -10.49 9.97 -18.07
N LEU A 137 -11.03 10.29 -16.89
CA LEU A 137 -12.25 11.06 -16.74
C LEU A 137 -11.86 12.50 -16.38
N ILE A 138 -12.36 13.46 -17.15
CA ILE A 138 -12.13 14.88 -16.87
C ILE A 138 -13.45 15.49 -16.43
N VAL A 139 -13.47 16.02 -15.22
CA VAL A 139 -14.61 16.75 -14.69
C VAL A 139 -14.25 18.22 -14.63
N ALA A 140 -14.96 19.04 -15.42
CA ALA A 140 -14.80 20.49 -15.43
C ALA A 140 -16.13 21.17 -15.76
N PRO A 141 -16.48 22.31 -15.13
CA PRO A 141 -17.67 23.07 -15.46
C PRO A 141 -17.69 23.55 -16.93
N THR A 142 -18.87 23.87 -17.46
CA THR A 142 -19.02 24.44 -18.80
C THR A 142 -18.20 25.72 -18.95
N GLY A 143 -17.50 25.87 -20.08
CA GLY A 143 -16.65 27.04 -20.34
C GLY A 143 -15.33 27.09 -19.57
N ARG A 144 -15.04 26.17 -18.64
CA ARG A 144 -13.77 26.14 -17.87
C ARG A 144 -12.59 25.52 -18.61
N GLY A 145 -12.64 25.45 -19.94
CA GLY A 145 -11.47 25.11 -20.75
C GLY A 145 -11.11 23.63 -20.82
N LYS A 146 -12.02 22.67 -20.58
CA LYS A 146 -11.73 21.23 -20.83
C LYS A 146 -11.29 20.95 -22.27
N GLY A 147 -11.86 21.68 -23.23
CA GLY A 147 -11.47 21.61 -24.64
C GLY A 147 -10.04 22.11 -24.85
N VAL A 148 -9.79 23.38 -24.53
CA VAL A 148 -8.52 24.07 -24.76
C VAL A 148 -7.38 23.57 -23.87
N GLY A 149 -7.67 23.19 -22.63
CA GLY A 149 -6.69 22.77 -21.64
C GLY A 149 -6.32 21.29 -21.68
N PHE A 150 -7.13 20.45 -22.34
CA PHE A 150 -6.91 19.02 -22.35
C PHE A 150 -7.17 18.36 -23.72
N VAL A 151 -8.37 18.51 -24.28
CA VAL A 151 -8.77 17.78 -25.50
C VAL A 151 -7.93 18.20 -26.70
N ILE A 152 -7.89 19.51 -27.00
CA ILE A 152 -7.12 20.06 -28.13
C ILE A 152 -5.62 19.74 -27.97
N PRO A 153 -4.96 19.99 -26.82
CA PRO A 153 -3.58 19.60 -26.62
C PRO A 153 -3.31 18.11 -26.89
N ASN A 154 -4.14 17.20 -26.37
CA ASN A 154 -3.97 15.77 -26.63
C ASN A 154 -4.17 15.41 -28.10
N LEU A 155 -5.12 16.03 -28.81
CA LEU A 155 -5.30 15.81 -30.25
C LEU A 155 -4.11 16.32 -31.08
N LEU A 156 -3.42 17.37 -30.62
CA LEU A 156 -2.22 17.90 -31.27
C LEU A 156 -0.94 17.16 -30.87
N THR A 157 -0.89 16.49 -29.71
CA THR A 157 0.32 15.78 -29.28
C THR A 157 0.27 14.29 -29.57
N TYR A 158 -0.89 13.66 -29.46
CA TYR A 158 -1.06 12.22 -29.65
C TYR A 158 -0.79 11.81 -31.11
N LYS A 159 0.09 10.83 -31.26
CA LYS A 159 0.61 10.38 -32.57
C LYS A 159 -0.24 9.30 -33.24
N GLY A 160 -1.13 8.65 -32.50
CA GLY A 160 -2.00 7.60 -33.03
C GLY A 160 -3.26 8.15 -33.69
N SER A 161 -4.06 7.23 -34.23
CA SER A 161 -5.42 7.51 -34.72
C SER A 161 -6.32 7.96 -33.57
N ALA A 162 -7.28 8.84 -33.85
CA ALA A 162 -8.22 9.33 -32.87
C ALA A 162 -9.62 9.37 -33.48
N VAL A 163 -10.59 8.85 -32.73
CA VAL A 163 -12.02 9.01 -33.01
C VAL A 163 -12.56 9.93 -31.94
N VAL A 164 -13.19 11.02 -32.35
CA VAL A 164 -13.65 12.08 -31.45
C VAL A 164 -15.12 12.34 -31.71
N LEU A 165 -15.94 12.24 -30.66
CA LEU A 165 -17.31 12.74 -30.70
C LEU A 165 -17.27 14.26 -30.54
N ASP A 166 -17.51 14.99 -31.62
CA ASP A 166 -17.41 16.45 -31.67
C ASP A 166 -18.74 17.08 -32.10
N VAL A 167 -19.68 17.16 -31.17
CA VAL A 167 -21.03 17.69 -31.42
C VAL A 167 -21.02 19.13 -31.94
N LYS A 168 -20.00 19.92 -31.57
CA LYS A 168 -19.88 21.35 -31.94
C LYS A 168 -18.93 21.61 -33.12
N GLY A 169 -18.14 20.63 -33.55
CA GLY A 169 -17.13 20.78 -34.60
C GLY A 169 -15.88 21.57 -34.21
N GLU A 170 -15.74 21.98 -32.94
CA GLU A 170 -14.61 22.79 -32.47
C GLU A 170 -13.30 22.00 -32.52
N ASN A 171 -13.31 20.74 -32.11
CA ASN A 171 -12.10 19.91 -32.10
C ASN A 171 -11.62 19.66 -33.54
N PHE A 172 -12.54 19.40 -34.46
CA PHE A 172 -12.22 19.23 -35.87
C PHE A 172 -11.61 20.51 -36.47
N ARG A 173 -12.25 21.66 -36.26
CA ARG A 173 -11.79 22.95 -36.78
C ARG A 173 -10.37 23.28 -36.32
N GLU A 174 -10.08 23.10 -35.04
CA GLU A 174 -8.78 23.49 -34.47
C GLU A 174 -7.66 22.47 -34.74
N THR A 175 -7.97 21.19 -34.97
CA THR A 175 -6.93 20.12 -34.98
C THR A 175 -6.79 19.35 -36.30
N SER A 176 -7.81 19.34 -37.17
CA SER A 176 -7.84 18.51 -38.39
C SER A 176 -6.64 18.76 -39.32
N ARG A 177 -6.37 20.02 -39.66
CA ARG A 177 -5.26 20.41 -40.55
C ARG A 177 -3.91 19.92 -40.04
N PHE A 178 -3.68 20.06 -38.74
CA PHE A 178 -2.45 19.63 -38.10
C PHE A 178 -2.32 18.10 -38.03
N ARG A 179 -3.43 17.41 -37.75
CA ARG A 179 -3.44 15.94 -37.71
C ARG A 179 -3.29 15.33 -39.10
N ALA A 180 -3.84 15.97 -40.14
CA ALA A 180 -3.72 15.55 -41.54
C ALA A 180 -2.30 15.74 -42.10
N SER A 181 -1.56 16.75 -41.65
CA SER A 181 -0.19 16.99 -42.09
C SER A 181 0.84 16.06 -41.44
N ARG A 182 0.44 15.28 -40.42
CA ARG A 182 1.36 14.36 -39.74
C ARG A 182 1.45 13.02 -40.47
N PRO A 183 2.66 12.52 -40.76
CA PRO A 183 2.83 11.18 -41.28
C PRO A 183 2.32 10.17 -40.25
N HIS A 184 1.44 9.27 -40.67
CA HIS A 184 0.97 8.16 -39.84
C HIS A 184 2.16 7.25 -39.52
N ARG A 185 2.61 7.25 -38.26
CA ARG A 185 3.64 6.33 -37.82
C ARG A 185 2.99 4.94 -37.71
N LYS A 186 3.30 4.03 -38.63
CA LYS A 186 2.99 2.61 -38.47
C LYS A 186 3.69 2.15 -37.19
N VAL A 187 2.90 1.80 -36.18
CA VAL A 187 3.41 1.16 -34.97
C VAL A 187 3.60 -0.31 -35.37
N SER A 188 4.84 -0.71 -35.65
CA SER A 188 5.19 -2.13 -35.69
C SER A 188 4.97 -2.68 -34.28
N SER A 189 4.08 -3.67 -34.18
CA SER A 189 3.87 -4.45 -32.96
C SER A 189 5.08 -5.33 -32.68
#